data_AF-A0A0A7CNX7-F1
#
_entry.id   AF-A0A0A7CNX7-F1
#
_cell.length_a   1.000
_cell.length_b   1.000
_cell.length_c   1.000
_cell.angle_alpha   90.00
_cell.angle_beta   90.00
_cell.angle_gamma   90.00
#
_symmetry.space_group_name_H-M   'P 1'
#
loop_
_entity.id
_entity.type
_entity.pdbx_description
1 polymer ?
#
loop_
_entity_poly.entity_id
_entity_poly.type
_entity_poly.pdbx_seq_one_letter_code
_entity_poly.pdbx_strand_id
1 'polypeptide(L)'
;MLGFHKVLALLAVCAPLATGHGIVSNPAAEFQPNVMRTTYVARIQANFPGKFDDSPQNNVAAFTKAFKAQSQFKTLRDMLEPHGPACGNTLTNVAKKSIPTNGKLTWQNPDTGEGFIPSHTGPCEVWLDDKRVFQNDDCATNFPQKPAAYLPVDYSSCTGNGCMLRFYWLALHEPQWQVYKNCVPLQGNGKAPSPTVKPTSKPSPTTSKPTSRPSTAKVALWEQCGGQGYNGATVCVAGSHCTKINQYYSQCRP
;
A
#
# COMPACT_ATOMS: atom_id res chain seq x y z
N MET A 1 56.21 37.78 -7.97
CA MET A 1 55.46 37.34 -6.77
C MET A 1 54.10 36.81 -7.22
N LEU A 2 53.88 35.50 -7.20
CA LEU A 2 52.60 34.87 -7.57
C LEU A 2 51.67 34.88 -6.36
N GLY A 3 50.54 35.59 -6.46
CA GLY A 3 49.46 35.58 -5.47
C GLY A 3 48.38 34.55 -5.83
N PHE A 4 48.32 33.46 -5.06
CA PHE A 4 47.31 32.41 -5.18
C PHE A 4 45.90 32.95 -4.89
N HIS A 5 45.01 32.94 -5.89
CA HIS A 5 43.58 33.15 -5.70
C HIS A 5 42.95 31.83 -5.22
N LYS A 6 42.44 31.82 -3.99
CA LYS A 6 41.65 30.69 -3.47
C LYS A 6 40.29 30.67 -4.19
N VAL A 7 40.14 29.78 -5.16
CA VAL A 7 38.83 29.45 -5.74
C VAL A 7 38.08 28.62 -4.70
N LEU A 8 37.08 29.22 -4.05
CA LEU A 8 36.16 28.50 -3.18
C LEU A 8 35.17 27.74 -4.07
N ALA A 9 35.43 26.46 -4.30
CA ALA A 9 34.50 25.59 -5.02
C ALA A 9 33.28 25.32 -4.12
N LEU A 10 32.16 25.97 -4.41
CA LEU A 10 30.86 25.56 -3.87
C LEU A 10 30.49 24.21 -4.50
N LEU A 11 30.78 23.12 -3.79
CA LEU A 11 30.19 21.82 -4.07
C LEU A 11 28.70 21.90 -3.70
N ALA A 12 27.87 22.18 -4.69
CA ALA A 12 26.43 21.96 -4.59
C ALA A 12 26.21 20.45 -4.45
N VAL A 13 26.10 19.97 -3.20
CA VAL A 13 25.65 18.61 -2.91
C VAL A 13 24.19 18.54 -3.35
N CYS A 14 23.97 18.05 -4.57
CA CYS A 14 22.65 17.70 -5.05
C CYS A 14 22.23 16.42 -4.31
N ALA A 15 21.75 16.58 -3.07
CA ALA A 15 21.15 15.48 -2.35
C ALA A 15 19.98 14.97 -3.21
N PRO A 16 19.91 13.67 -3.53
CA PRO A 16 18.75 13.14 -4.22
C PRO A 16 17.53 13.48 -3.37
N LEU A 17 16.56 14.18 -3.95
CA LEU A 17 15.28 14.45 -3.32
C LEU A 17 14.64 13.09 -3.02
N ALA A 18 14.83 12.62 -1.79
CA ALA A 18 14.21 11.39 -1.32
C ALA A 18 12.71 11.59 -1.40
N THR A 19 12.11 10.96 -2.41
CA THR A 19 10.71 11.13 -2.75
C THR A 19 9.92 10.24 -1.79
N GLY A 20 9.56 10.78 -0.62
CA GLY A 20 8.86 10.08 0.48
C GLY A 20 7.42 9.64 0.20
N HIS A 21 7.12 9.44 -1.07
CA HIS A 21 5.83 9.14 -1.64
C HIS A 21 5.70 7.63 -1.86
N GLY A 22 4.49 7.08 -1.77
CA GLY A 22 4.26 5.65 -1.91
C GLY A 22 2.78 5.33 -2.09
N ILE A 23 2.48 4.04 -2.20
CA ILE A 23 1.11 3.54 -2.31
C ILE A 23 0.92 2.30 -1.44
N VAL A 24 -0.34 1.95 -1.18
CA VAL A 24 -0.71 0.59 -0.75
C VAL A 24 -0.49 -0.36 -1.93
N SER A 25 0.64 -1.07 -1.93
CA SER A 25 1.02 -1.99 -3.01
C SER A 25 0.49 -3.41 -2.80
N ASN A 26 0.15 -3.78 -1.56
CA ASN A 26 -0.51 -5.05 -1.25
C ASN A 26 -1.43 -4.90 -0.03
N PRO A 27 -2.74 -5.20 -0.12
CA PRO A 27 -3.47 -5.50 -1.34
C PRO A 27 -3.45 -4.30 -2.30
N ALA A 28 -3.23 -4.53 -3.59
CA ALA A 28 -2.89 -3.45 -4.52
C ALA A 28 -4.03 -2.43 -4.70
N ALA A 29 -3.77 -1.17 -4.35
CA ALA A 29 -4.61 -0.04 -4.73
C ALA A 29 -4.51 0.22 -6.25
N GLU A 30 -5.67 0.46 -6.88
CA GLU A 30 -5.74 0.92 -8.27
C GLU A 30 -5.97 2.43 -8.29
N PHE A 31 -5.42 3.13 -9.28
CA PHE A 31 -5.39 4.60 -9.33
C PHE A 31 -6.03 5.13 -10.60
N GLN A 32 -6.57 6.35 -10.52
CA GLN A 32 -7.04 7.07 -11.70
C GLN A 32 -5.93 7.17 -12.75
N PRO A 33 -6.26 7.11 -14.05
CA PRO A 33 -5.26 7.32 -15.09
C PRO A 33 -4.70 8.75 -15.03
N ASN A 34 -3.45 8.94 -15.42
CA ASN A 34 -2.78 10.24 -15.56
C ASN A 34 -2.56 11.04 -14.26
N VAL A 35 -2.69 10.41 -13.09
CA VAL A 35 -2.30 11.01 -11.80
C VAL A 35 -1.01 10.39 -11.28
N MET A 36 -0.19 11.16 -10.58
CA MET A 36 0.99 10.63 -9.89
C MET A 36 0.53 9.80 -8.69
N ARG A 37 0.45 8.47 -8.86
CA ARG A 37 -0.10 7.53 -7.87
C ARG A 37 0.52 7.62 -6.47
N THR A 38 1.79 7.96 -6.39
CA THR A 38 2.54 8.01 -5.13
C THR A 38 2.35 9.32 -4.34
N THR A 39 1.82 10.37 -4.97
CA THR A 39 1.75 11.72 -4.38
C THR A 39 0.70 11.84 -3.27
N TYR A 40 0.85 12.86 -2.42
CA TYR A 40 -0.14 13.23 -1.42
C TYR A 40 -1.38 13.84 -2.09
N VAL A 41 -2.53 13.79 -1.40
CA VAL A 41 -3.84 14.21 -1.94
C VAL A 41 -4.28 15.58 -1.44
N ALA A 42 -3.62 16.10 -0.40
CA ALA A 42 -3.80 17.45 0.11
C ALA A 42 -2.57 17.89 0.92
N ARG A 43 -2.45 19.21 1.10
CA ARG A 43 -1.60 19.83 2.11
C ARG A 43 -2.48 20.53 3.13
N ILE A 44 -2.16 20.39 4.41
CA ILE A 44 -2.91 21.01 5.51
C ILE A 44 -1.96 21.79 6.41
N GLN A 45 -2.43 22.92 6.92
CA GLN A 45 -1.65 23.71 7.87
C GLN A 45 -1.83 23.12 9.27
N ALA A 46 -0.80 23.29 10.10
CA ALA A 46 -0.92 23.01 11.53
C ALA A 46 -2.00 23.91 12.15
N ASN A 47 -3.12 23.32 12.57
CA ASN A 47 -4.19 24.03 13.28
C ASN A 47 -4.27 23.62 14.75
N PHE A 48 -3.11 23.37 15.35
CA PHE A 48 -2.98 23.05 16.77
C PHE A 48 -2.00 24.02 17.44
N PRO A 49 -2.14 24.27 18.76
CA PRO A 49 -1.12 24.97 19.51
C PRO A 49 0.20 24.17 19.49
N GLY A 50 1.29 24.78 19.05
CA GLY A 50 2.61 24.16 19.03
C GLY A 50 3.52 24.70 17.92
N LYS A 51 4.77 24.20 17.92
CA LYS A 51 5.76 24.43 16.88
C LYS A 51 5.88 23.16 16.02
N PHE A 52 5.82 23.31 14.69
CA PHE A 52 5.75 22.18 13.74
C PHE A 52 6.67 22.36 12.52
N ASP A 53 7.67 23.22 12.64
CA ASP A 53 8.68 23.57 11.63
C ASP A 53 10.10 23.22 12.12
N ASP A 54 10.21 22.15 12.92
CA ASP A 54 11.46 21.64 13.49
C ASP A 54 11.87 20.32 12.78
N SER A 55 12.75 19.54 13.39
CA SER A 55 13.11 18.20 12.88
C SER A 55 11.87 17.28 12.76
N PRO A 56 11.88 16.30 11.85
CA PRO A 56 10.75 15.39 11.66
C PRO A 56 10.28 14.74 12.98
N GLN A 57 11.21 14.29 13.83
CA GLN A 57 10.88 13.66 15.12
C GLN A 57 10.25 14.67 16.10
N ASN A 58 10.75 15.90 16.15
CA ASN A 58 10.19 16.95 17.01
C ASN A 58 8.78 17.35 16.56
N ASN A 59 8.53 17.42 15.24
CA ASN A 59 7.20 17.72 14.70
C ASN A 59 6.20 16.62 15.04
N VAL A 60 6.60 15.35 14.97
CA VAL A 60 5.76 14.22 15.42
C VAL A 60 5.47 14.28 16.90
N ALA A 61 6.47 14.57 17.75
CA ALA A 61 6.27 14.69 19.18
C ALA A 61 5.31 15.84 19.52
N ALA A 62 5.48 16.99 18.87
CA ALA A 62 4.59 18.15 19.01
C ALA A 62 3.16 17.81 18.55
N PHE A 63 3.01 17.18 17.38
CA PHE A 63 1.71 16.75 16.86
C PHE A 63 1.04 15.78 17.81
N THR A 64 1.74 14.74 18.24
CA THR A 64 1.19 13.70 19.11
C THR A 64 0.71 14.29 20.43
N LYS A 65 1.46 15.22 21.02
CA LYS A 65 1.06 15.94 22.22
C LYS A 65 -0.20 16.79 21.99
N ALA A 66 -0.21 17.59 20.92
CA ALA A 66 -1.34 18.48 20.63
C ALA A 66 -2.60 17.71 20.23
N PHE A 67 -2.47 16.65 19.42
CA PHE A 67 -3.54 15.77 18.98
C PHE A 67 -4.18 15.00 20.15
N LYS A 68 -3.42 14.66 21.19
CA LYS A 68 -3.96 14.06 22.43
C LYS A 68 -4.66 15.06 23.35
N ALA A 69 -4.32 16.35 23.26
CA ALA A 69 -4.86 17.41 24.12
C ALA A 69 -6.12 18.09 23.56
N GLN A 70 -6.34 18.01 22.25
CA GLN A 70 -7.52 18.56 21.58
C GLN A 70 -8.75 17.64 21.68
N SER A 71 -9.95 18.18 21.43
CA SER A 71 -11.23 17.45 21.48
C SER A 71 -12.00 17.41 20.14
N GLN A 72 -11.46 18.03 19.10
CA GLN A 72 -12.06 18.14 17.76
C GLN A 72 -12.05 16.82 16.99
N PHE A 73 -10.96 16.06 17.05
CA PHE A 73 -10.76 14.84 16.27
C PHE A 73 -10.45 13.66 17.19
N LYS A 74 -11.14 12.53 17.00
CA LYS A 74 -10.88 11.33 17.81
C LYS A 74 -9.83 10.44 17.16
N THR A 75 -9.75 10.47 15.84
CA THR A 75 -8.86 9.62 15.04
C THR A 75 -8.16 10.41 13.96
N LEU A 76 -7.07 9.87 13.42
CA LEU A 76 -6.39 10.48 12.29
C LEU A 76 -7.32 10.55 11.07
N ARG A 77 -8.12 9.49 10.84
CA ARG A 77 -9.18 9.50 9.81
C ARG A 77 -10.09 10.72 9.95
N ASP A 78 -10.63 10.99 11.13
CA ASP A 78 -11.55 12.12 11.34
C ASP A 78 -10.92 13.46 10.95
N MET A 79 -9.64 13.64 11.31
CA MET A 79 -8.90 14.86 10.99
C MET A 79 -8.62 14.98 9.49
N LEU A 80 -8.29 13.87 8.83
CA LEU A 80 -7.86 13.90 7.42
C LEU A 80 -9.03 13.85 6.45
N GLU A 81 -10.19 13.34 6.84
CA GLU A 81 -11.28 13.09 5.90
C GLU A 81 -11.78 14.32 5.13
N PRO A 82 -11.89 15.52 5.73
CA PRO A 82 -12.26 16.74 5.01
C PRO A 82 -11.23 17.21 3.95
N HIS A 83 -10.01 16.65 3.93
CA HIS A 83 -8.91 17.15 3.11
C HIS A 83 -8.62 16.24 1.91
N GLY A 84 -8.90 16.76 0.71
CA GLY A 84 -8.78 16.01 -0.55
C GLY A 84 -9.87 14.93 -0.71
N PRO A 85 -9.86 14.17 -1.82
CA PRO A 85 -10.85 13.14 -2.05
C PRO A 85 -10.83 12.05 -0.97
N ALA A 86 -11.99 11.48 -0.62
CA ALA A 86 -12.12 10.49 0.46
C ALA A 86 -11.25 9.23 0.27
N CYS A 87 -10.97 8.85 -0.97
CA CYS A 87 -10.07 7.74 -1.33
C CYS A 87 -8.79 8.19 -2.03
N GLY A 88 -8.46 9.48 -1.90
CA GLY A 88 -7.38 10.06 -2.67
C GLY A 88 -7.58 9.85 -4.16
N ASN A 89 -6.51 9.43 -4.82
CA ASN A 89 -6.51 9.15 -6.26
C ASN A 89 -6.86 7.69 -6.59
N THR A 90 -7.30 6.87 -5.62
CA THR A 90 -7.60 5.46 -5.89
C THR A 90 -8.99 5.27 -6.47
N LEU A 91 -9.13 4.22 -7.28
CA LEU A 91 -10.40 3.75 -7.83
C LEU A 91 -11.06 2.80 -6.81
N THR A 92 -12.34 3.02 -6.55
CA THR A 92 -13.13 2.23 -5.59
C THR A 92 -14.11 1.26 -6.24
N ASN A 93 -14.52 1.54 -7.49
CA ASN A 93 -15.39 0.67 -8.28
C ASN A 93 -14.57 -0.20 -9.25
N VAL A 94 -13.67 -1.00 -8.68
CA VAL A 94 -12.79 -1.94 -9.40
C VAL A 94 -12.93 -3.34 -8.82
N ALA A 95 -12.31 -4.33 -9.47
CA ALA A 95 -12.32 -5.70 -8.98
C ALA A 95 -11.76 -5.78 -7.56
N LYS A 96 -12.52 -6.42 -6.66
CA LYS A 96 -12.15 -6.62 -5.26
C LYS A 96 -10.83 -7.40 -5.18
N LYS A 97 -9.91 -6.95 -4.32
CA LYS A 97 -8.62 -7.59 -4.07
C LYS A 97 -8.74 -8.66 -2.99
N SER A 98 -7.95 -9.71 -3.11
CA SER A 98 -7.79 -10.71 -2.07
C SER A 98 -7.10 -10.11 -0.84
N ILE A 99 -7.49 -10.57 0.35
CA ILE A 99 -6.79 -10.23 1.59
C ILE A 99 -5.41 -10.91 1.59
N PRO A 100 -4.32 -10.19 1.93
CA PRO A 100 -2.99 -10.79 2.06
C PRO A 100 -2.96 -11.91 3.11
N THR A 101 -2.46 -13.08 2.72
CA THR A 101 -2.41 -14.28 3.59
C THR A 101 -1.46 -14.14 4.77
N ASN A 102 -0.50 -13.22 4.70
CA ASN A 102 0.44 -12.91 5.78
C ASN A 102 -0.13 -11.90 6.80
N GLY A 103 -1.37 -11.43 6.61
CA GLY A 103 -2.01 -10.45 7.50
C GLY A 103 -1.36 -9.06 7.48
N LYS A 104 -0.57 -8.73 6.45
CA LYS A 104 0.12 -7.44 6.35
C LYS A 104 -0.36 -6.61 5.17
N LEU A 105 -0.57 -5.32 5.40
CA LEU A 105 -0.62 -4.31 4.35
C LEU A 105 0.83 -3.92 3.99
N THR A 106 1.12 -3.75 2.71
CA THR A 106 2.40 -3.23 2.22
C THR A 106 2.23 -1.81 1.70
N TRP A 107 2.99 -0.89 2.29
CA TRP A 107 3.21 0.45 1.76
C TRP A 107 4.56 0.50 1.06
N GLN A 108 4.57 0.90 -0.22
CA GLN A 108 5.78 0.97 -1.02
C GLN A 108 5.67 2.01 -2.13
N ASN A 109 6.75 2.70 -2.41
CA ASN A 109 7.01 3.35 -3.68
C ASN A 109 7.39 2.27 -4.71
N PRO A 110 6.53 1.99 -5.71
CA PRO A 110 6.77 0.93 -6.69
C PRO A 110 7.93 1.23 -7.64
N ASP A 111 8.34 2.49 -7.74
CA ASP A 111 9.38 2.93 -8.67
C ASP A 111 10.77 2.89 -8.01
N THR A 112 10.84 3.12 -6.68
CA THR A 112 12.11 3.09 -5.92
C THR A 112 12.28 1.86 -5.03
N GLY A 113 11.21 1.10 -4.78
CA GLY A 113 11.21 -0.04 -3.88
C GLY A 113 11.39 0.35 -2.40
N GLU A 114 10.88 1.51 -2.01
CA GLU A 114 11.02 2.06 -0.66
C GLU A 114 9.66 2.08 0.07
N GLY A 115 9.64 1.78 1.37
CA GLY A 115 8.52 2.02 2.26
C GLY A 115 8.44 3.47 2.70
N PHE A 116 8.23 3.70 4.00
CA PHE A 116 8.29 5.06 4.54
C PHE A 116 9.74 5.56 4.57
N ILE A 117 9.96 6.79 4.10
CA ILE A 117 11.28 7.43 4.17
C ILE A 117 11.43 8.07 5.56
N PRO A 118 12.58 7.92 6.27
CA PRO A 118 12.78 8.44 7.62
C PRO A 118 12.60 9.96 7.78
N SER A 119 12.69 10.72 6.70
CA SER A 119 12.43 12.17 6.72
C SER A 119 10.94 12.51 6.78
N HIS A 120 10.04 11.60 6.41
CA HIS A 120 8.59 11.83 6.33
C HIS A 120 7.86 11.25 7.55
N THR A 121 8.32 11.58 8.76
CA THR A 121 7.71 11.01 9.97
C THR A 121 6.28 11.50 10.20
N GLY A 122 5.49 10.66 10.89
CA GLY A 122 4.12 10.98 11.26
C GLY A 122 3.17 9.78 11.33
N PRO A 123 1.96 10.02 11.85
CA PRO A 123 1.03 8.97 12.22
C PRO A 123 0.38 8.34 10.99
N CYS A 124 0.03 7.07 11.10
CA CYS A 124 -0.78 6.39 10.09
C CYS A 124 -1.84 5.48 10.71
N GLU A 125 -2.93 5.27 9.98
CA GLU A 125 -4.05 4.40 10.35
C GLU A 125 -4.49 3.53 9.17
N VAL A 126 -4.97 2.33 9.47
CA VAL A 126 -5.69 1.49 8.51
C VAL A 126 -7.08 1.20 9.06
N TRP A 127 -8.07 1.30 8.18
CA TRP A 127 -9.46 1.04 8.47
C TRP A 127 -10.02 0.01 7.49
N LEU A 128 -10.92 -0.84 7.99
CA LEU A 128 -11.82 -1.64 7.17
C LEU A 128 -13.23 -1.13 7.42
N ASP A 129 -13.84 -0.56 6.38
CA ASP A 129 -15.09 0.19 6.48
C ASP A 129 -15.00 1.22 7.63
N ASP A 130 -15.72 0.99 8.73
CA ASP A 130 -15.78 1.88 9.89
C ASP A 130 -15.02 1.35 11.11
N LYS A 131 -14.29 0.24 10.98
CA LYS A 131 -13.42 -0.30 12.05
C LYS A 131 -11.97 0.10 11.81
N ARG A 132 -11.36 0.80 12.78
CA ARG A 132 -9.90 0.99 12.80
C ARG A 132 -9.23 -0.33 13.15
N VAL A 133 -8.37 -0.82 12.28
CA VAL A 133 -7.72 -2.14 12.41
C VAL A 133 -6.21 -2.05 12.58
N PHE A 134 -5.65 -0.85 12.41
CA PHE A 134 -4.26 -0.52 12.71
C PHE A 134 -4.12 0.98 13.00
N GLN A 135 -3.20 1.32 13.91
CA GLN A 135 -2.78 2.70 14.18
C GLN A 135 -1.33 2.68 14.68
N ASN A 136 -0.54 3.67 14.27
CA ASN A 136 0.76 3.96 14.85
C ASN A 136 1.02 5.48 14.81
N ASP A 137 1.65 6.01 15.86
CA ASP A 137 1.90 7.46 16.03
C ASP A 137 3.07 7.96 15.14
N ASP A 138 3.96 7.08 14.67
CA ASP A 138 5.04 7.39 13.73
C ASP A 138 5.41 6.19 12.85
N CYS A 139 4.80 6.10 11.68
CA CYS A 139 4.99 4.95 10.81
C CYS A 139 6.36 4.93 10.12
N ALA A 140 6.96 6.09 9.86
CA ALA A 140 8.26 6.15 9.19
C ALA A 140 9.41 5.71 10.10
N THR A 141 9.25 5.90 11.41
CA THR A 141 10.24 5.45 12.40
C THR A 141 10.06 3.97 12.75
N ASN A 142 8.81 3.48 12.79
CA ASN A 142 8.51 2.14 13.29
C ASN A 142 8.46 1.04 12.21
N PHE A 143 8.45 1.41 10.93
CA PHE A 143 8.43 0.45 9.82
C PHE A 143 9.57 0.74 8.83
N PRO A 144 10.19 -0.30 8.26
CA PRO A 144 11.42 -0.14 7.50
C PRO A 144 11.22 0.59 6.16
N GLN A 145 12.21 1.40 5.78
CA GLN A 145 12.28 2.02 4.45
C GLN A 145 12.53 1.00 3.35
N LYS A 146 13.24 -0.11 3.61
CA LYS A 146 13.52 -1.13 2.59
C LYS A 146 13.28 -2.53 3.13
N PRO A 147 12.80 -3.48 2.31
CA PRO A 147 12.38 -3.31 0.90
C PRO A 147 10.98 -2.69 0.73
N ALA A 148 10.20 -2.57 1.81
CA ALA A 148 8.90 -1.91 1.88
C ALA A 148 8.49 -1.78 3.35
N ALA A 149 7.45 -1.01 3.65
CA ALA A 149 6.84 -0.98 4.98
C ALA A 149 5.72 -2.02 5.07
N TYR A 150 5.75 -2.87 6.09
CA TYR A 150 4.77 -3.95 6.30
C TYR A 150 3.98 -3.73 7.59
N LEU A 151 2.74 -3.29 7.46
CA LEU A 151 1.87 -2.94 8.58
C LEU A 151 1.01 -4.16 8.95
N PRO A 152 1.01 -4.62 10.21
CA PRO A 152 0.13 -5.70 10.65
C PRO A 152 -1.31 -5.21 10.69
N VAL A 153 -2.21 -5.85 9.94
CA VAL A 153 -3.62 -5.44 9.83
C VAL A 153 -4.53 -6.57 10.28
N ASP A 154 -5.46 -6.27 11.20
CA ASP A 154 -6.53 -7.18 11.58
C ASP A 154 -7.65 -7.19 10.52
N TYR A 155 -7.60 -8.16 9.60
CA TYR A 155 -8.62 -8.31 8.56
C TYR A 155 -9.92 -8.99 9.02
N SER A 156 -10.06 -9.35 10.31
CA SER A 156 -11.20 -10.15 10.81
C SER A 156 -12.57 -9.53 10.53
N SER A 157 -12.65 -8.19 10.49
CA SER A 157 -13.90 -7.47 10.22
C SER A 157 -14.32 -7.48 8.75
N CYS A 158 -13.41 -7.80 7.82
CA CYS A 158 -13.74 -7.92 6.40
C CYS A 158 -14.34 -9.30 6.12
N THR A 159 -15.67 -9.39 6.11
CA THR A 159 -16.40 -10.66 5.94
C THR A 159 -16.79 -10.92 4.47
N GLY A 160 -17.48 -12.02 4.17
CA GLY A 160 -17.76 -12.49 2.79
C GLY A 160 -18.48 -11.52 1.84
N ASN A 161 -19.02 -10.39 2.32
CA ASN A 161 -19.55 -9.32 1.47
C ASN A 161 -18.44 -8.40 0.92
N GLY A 162 -17.19 -8.59 1.36
CA GLY A 162 -16.09 -7.67 1.14
C GLY A 162 -16.16 -6.47 2.08
N CYS A 163 -15.17 -5.61 1.96
CA CYS A 163 -15.06 -4.36 2.72
C CYS A 163 -14.20 -3.35 1.93
N MET A 164 -14.20 -2.10 2.34
CA MET A 164 -13.27 -1.08 1.84
C MET A 164 -12.11 -0.92 2.82
N LEU A 165 -10.90 -1.27 2.39
CA LEU A 165 -9.69 -0.89 3.10
C LEU A 165 -9.40 0.58 2.84
N ARG A 166 -9.09 1.35 3.88
CA ARG A 166 -8.68 2.75 3.80
C ARG A 166 -7.38 2.94 4.58
N PHE A 167 -6.36 3.45 3.91
CA PHE A 167 -5.08 3.80 4.49
C PHE A 167 -4.98 5.32 4.58
N TYR A 168 -4.54 5.81 5.73
CA TYR A 168 -4.27 7.21 6.00
C TYR A 168 -2.86 7.37 6.54
N TRP A 169 -2.10 8.33 6.03
CA TRP A 169 -0.81 8.74 6.58
C TRP A 169 -0.66 10.24 6.48
N LEU A 170 -0.09 10.84 7.53
CA LEU A 170 0.20 12.26 7.61
C LEU A 170 1.70 12.44 7.77
N ALA A 171 2.36 13.05 6.79
CA ALA A 171 3.77 13.38 6.90
C ALA A 171 3.95 14.81 7.45
N LEU A 172 4.72 14.94 8.53
CA LEU A 172 4.86 16.16 9.34
C LEU A 172 6.23 16.86 9.16
N HIS A 173 6.92 16.56 8.06
CA HIS A 173 8.31 17.00 7.82
C HIS A 173 8.46 18.45 7.36
N GLU A 174 7.35 19.09 6.99
CA GLU A 174 7.29 20.49 6.56
C GLU A 174 6.09 21.18 7.22
N PRO A 175 6.03 22.52 7.32
CA PRO A 175 4.93 23.23 7.98
C PRO A 175 3.55 23.03 7.33
N GLN A 176 3.52 22.59 6.07
CA GLN A 176 2.32 22.20 5.35
C GLN A 176 2.27 20.68 5.26
N TRP A 177 1.62 20.03 6.21
CA TRP A 177 1.62 18.58 6.32
C TRP A 177 0.98 17.92 5.11
N GLN A 178 1.58 16.83 4.66
CA GLN A 178 1.12 16.10 3.48
C GLN A 178 0.18 14.97 3.88
N VAL A 179 -1.00 14.95 3.27
CA VAL A 179 -2.06 13.98 3.53
C VAL A 179 -2.01 12.88 2.47
N TYR A 180 -1.84 11.64 2.90
CA TYR A 180 -1.86 10.47 2.03
C TYR A 180 -3.11 9.64 2.33
N LYS A 181 -3.86 9.32 1.28
CA LYS A 181 -5.06 8.49 1.35
C LYS A 181 -5.06 7.49 0.21
N ASN A 182 -5.27 6.21 0.52
CA ASN A 182 -5.49 5.15 -0.48
C ASN A 182 -6.66 4.28 -0.03
N CYS A 183 -7.52 3.89 -0.97
CA CYS A 183 -8.55 2.88 -0.75
C CYS A 183 -8.33 1.62 -1.60
N VAL A 184 -8.73 0.47 -1.07
CA VAL A 184 -8.70 -0.81 -1.77
C VAL A 184 -9.99 -1.60 -1.48
N PRO A 185 -10.84 -1.88 -2.48
CA PRO A 185 -11.99 -2.77 -2.28
C PRO A 185 -11.51 -4.21 -2.10
N LEU A 186 -11.93 -4.90 -1.04
CA LEU A 186 -11.51 -6.25 -0.67
C LEU A 186 -12.62 -7.28 -0.81
N GLN A 187 -12.26 -8.53 -1.12
CA GLN A 187 -13.20 -9.66 -1.29
C GLN A 187 -13.72 -10.22 0.05
N GLY A 188 -13.01 -10.00 1.17
CA GLY A 188 -13.41 -10.48 2.48
C GLY A 188 -13.02 -11.92 2.80
N ASN A 189 -12.99 -12.26 4.10
CA ASN A 189 -12.69 -13.58 4.63
C ASN A 189 -13.93 -14.47 4.53
N GLY A 190 -14.09 -15.10 3.37
CA GLY A 190 -15.19 -16.01 3.08
C GLY A 190 -15.24 -16.22 1.58
N LYS A 191 -15.39 -17.49 1.13
CA LYS A 191 -15.64 -17.79 -0.28
C LYS A 191 -16.70 -16.84 -0.80
N ALA A 192 -16.39 -16.08 -1.85
CA ALA A 192 -17.41 -15.25 -2.49
C ALA A 192 -18.65 -16.12 -2.76
N PRO A 193 -19.86 -15.57 -2.63
CA PRO A 193 -20.99 -16.13 -3.33
C PRO A 193 -20.56 -16.19 -4.81
N SER A 194 -20.56 -17.41 -5.37
CA SER A 194 -20.52 -17.59 -6.81
C SER A 194 -21.55 -16.63 -7.44
N PRO A 195 -21.25 -15.97 -8.57
CA PRO A 195 -22.30 -15.26 -9.28
C PRO A 195 -23.45 -16.25 -9.52
N THR A 196 -24.63 -15.90 -9.03
CA THR A 196 -25.83 -16.72 -9.12
C THR A 196 -26.27 -16.74 -10.57
N VAL A 197 -25.77 -17.71 -11.34
CA VAL A 197 -26.42 -18.09 -12.60
C VAL A 197 -27.65 -18.90 -12.23
N LYS A 198 -28.82 -18.35 -12.57
CA LYS A 198 -30.15 -18.94 -12.39
C LYS A 198 -30.18 -20.38 -12.94
N PRO A 199 -30.67 -21.38 -12.19
CA PRO A 199 -30.67 -22.78 -12.63
C PRO A 199 -31.86 -23.07 -13.55
N THR A 200 -31.62 -23.69 -14.69
CA THR A 200 -32.66 -24.45 -15.40
C THR A 200 -32.11 -25.76 -15.97
N SER A 201 -32.77 -26.85 -15.55
CA SER A 201 -32.83 -28.23 -16.06
C SER A 201 -31.55 -29.11 -16.07
N LYS A 202 -31.51 -30.04 -15.10
CA LYS A 202 -30.96 -31.42 -15.20
C LYS A 202 -32.08 -32.34 -15.77
N PRO A 203 -31.86 -33.64 -16.16
CA PRO A 203 -30.64 -34.43 -16.05
C PRO A 203 -30.29 -35.42 -17.18
N SER A 204 -29.02 -35.87 -17.22
CA SER A 204 -28.69 -37.31 -17.31
C SER A 204 -27.22 -37.59 -16.96
N PRO A 205 -26.86 -38.81 -16.47
CA PRO A 205 -25.58 -39.10 -15.85
C PRO A 205 -24.60 -39.72 -16.84
N THR A 206 -23.32 -39.37 -16.77
CA THR A 206 -22.27 -40.27 -17.24
C THR A 206 -20.99 -40.11 -16.42
N THR A 207 -20.55 -41.26 -15.95
CA THR A 207 -19.35 -41.60 -15.20
C THR A 207 -18.09 -41.35 -16.03
N SER A 208 -17.10 -40.60 -15.53
CA SER A 208 -15.69 -40.80 -15.90
C SER A 208 -14.69 -40.06 -14.98
N LYS A 209 -13.86 -40.89 -14.34
CA LYS A 209 -12.49 -40.76 -13.79
C LYS A 209 -11.68 -39.47 -14.12
N PRO A 210 -10.81 -38.97 -13.22
CA PRO A 210 -10.10 -37.70 -13.40
C PRO A 210 -8.99 -37.79 -14.44
N THR A 211 -8.99 -36.86 -15.40
CA THR A 211 -7.90 -36.63 -16.35
C THR A 211 -7.41 -35.20 -16.16
N SER A 212 -6.10 -35.07 -15.89
CA SER A 212 -5.38 -33.81 -15.74
C SER A 212 -5.42 -33.01 -17.04
N ARG A 213 -6.05 -31.83 -17.00
CA ARG A 213 -6.02 -30.87 -18.11
C ARG A 213 -4.94 -29.82 -17.84
N PRO A 214 -3.99 -29.58 -18.75
CA PRO A 214 -3.12 -28.42 -18.63
C PRO A 214 -3.95 -27.16 -18.89
N SER A 215 -3.98 -26.23 -17.93
CA SER A 215 -4.64 -24.95 -18.13
C SER A 215 -3.85 -24.11 -19.13
N THR A 216 -4.51 -23.63 -20.17
CA THR A 216 -3.97 -22.73 -21.20
C THR A 216 -3.78 -21.29 -20.70
N ALA A 217 -3.95 -21.05 -19.39
CA ALA A 217 -3.72 -19.75 -18.77
C ALA A 217 -2.21 -19.49 -18.70
N LYS A 218 -1.76 -18.30 -19.11
CA LYS A 218 -0.37 -17.86 -18.92
C LYS A 218 -0.24 -17.22 -17.54
N VAL A 219 0.85 -17.51 -16.83
CA VAL A 219 1.16 -16.97 -15.50
C VAL A 219 1.72 -15.56 -15.63
N ALA A 220 1.17 -14.60 -14.89
CA ALA A 220 1.62 -13.22 -14.92
C ALA A 220 3.08 -13.08 -14.43
N LEU A 221 3.75 -11.99 -14.82
CA LEU A 221 5.07 -11.67 -14.31
C LEU A 221 5.05 -11.61 -12.77
N TRP A 222 6.05 -12.20 -12.13
CA TRP A 222 6.22 -12.37 -10.69
C TRP A 222 5.26 -13.34 -9.99
N GLU A 223 4.39 -14.04 -10.73
CA GLU A 223 3.53 -15.08 -10.15
C GLU A 223 4.20 -16.46 -10.16
N GLN A 224 3.69 -17.36 -9.31
CA GLN A 224 4.20 -18.73 -9.24
C GLN A 224 3.87 -19.51 -10.51
N CYS A 225 4.90 -20.04 -11.16
CA CYS A 225 4.82 -20.83 -12.39
C CYS A 225 5.36 -22.26 -12.22
N GLY A 226 5.73 -22.66 -11.00
CA GLY A 226 6.21 -24.01 -10.75
C GLY A 226 6.61 -24.27 -9.30
N GLY A 227 7.08 -25.49 -9.05
CA GLY A 227 7.44 -25.98 -7.73
C GLY A 227 6.84 -27.36 -7.43
N GLN A 228 7.46 -28.12 -6.54
CA GLN A 228 6.92 -29.41 -6.10
C GLN A 228 5.54 -29.24 -5.47
N GLY A 229 4.54 -29.96 -5.99
CA GLY A 229 3.14 -29.87 -5.57
C GLY A 229 2.33 -28.77 -6.26
N TYR A 230 2.94 -27.95 -7.12
CA TYR A 230 2.23 -26.93 -7.88
C TYR A 230 1.47 -27.54 -9.06
N ASN A 231 0.15 -27.36 -9.09
CA ASN A 231 -0.76 -27.90 -10.12
C ASN A 231 -1.33 -26.81 -11.06
N GLY A 232 -0.78 -25.60 -11.00
CA GLY A 232 -1.22 -24.47 -11.83
C GLY A 232 -0.52 -24.40 -13.19
N ALA A 233 -0.72 -23.30 -13.90
CA ALA A 233 -0.07 -23.05 -15.18
C ALA A 233 1.44 -22.89 -15.02
N THR A 234 2.22 -23.45 -15.95
CA THR A 234 3.70 -23.38 -15.89
C THR A 234 4.32 -22.45 -16.93
N VAL A 235 3.49 -21.92 -17.83
CA VAL A 235 3.92 -21.04 -18.92
C VAL A 235 3.68 -19.60 -18.51
N CYS A 236 4.73 -18.80 -18.49
CA CYS A 236 4.64 -17.37 -18.19
C CYS A 236 4.07 -16.55 -19.34
N VAL A 237 3.59 -15.34 -19.05
CA VAL A 237 3.23 -14.34 -20.06
C VAL A 237 4.43 -13.99 -20.94
N ALA A 238 4.17 -13.51 -22.16
CA ALA A 238 5.21 -13.18 -23.12
C ALA A 238 6.20 -12.15 -22.52
N GLY A 239 7.50 -12.33 -22.80
CA GLY A 239 8.56 -11.48 -22.24
C GLY A 239 8.98 -11.84 -20.82
N SER A 240 8.60 -13.03 -20.33
CA SER A 240 9.05 -13.55 -19.04
C SER A 240 9.28 -15.07 -19.11
N HIS A 241 10.10 -15.58 -18.19
CA HIS A 241 10.46 -16.99 -18.09
C HIS A 241 10.30 -17.51 -16.66
N CYS A 242 9.95 -18.79 -16.54
CA CYS A 242 9.71 -19.42 -15.25
C CYS A 242 11.05 -19.79 -14.58
N THR A 243 11.43 -19.06 -13.53
CA THR A 243 12.71 -19.22 -12.84
C THR A 243 12.51 -19.94 -11.50
N LYS A 244 13.18 -21.08 -11.32
CA LYS A 244 13.17 -21.82 -10.06
C LYS A 244 13.86 -21.01 -8.95
N ILE A 245 13.13 -20.75 -7.87
CA ILE A 245 13.68 -20.08 -6.67
C ILE A 245 14.08 -21.14 -5.64
N ASN A 246 13.22 -22.12 -5.40
CA ASN A 246 13.51 -23.27 -4.55
C ASN A 246 12.73 -24.51 -5.04
N GLN A 247 12.85 -25.64 -4.34
CA GLN A 247 12.22 -26.90 -4.75
C GLN A 247 10.69 -26.82 -4.82
N TYR A 248 10.06 -25.97 -4.01
CA TYR A 248 8.61 -25.82 -3.91
C TYR A 248 8.07 -24.59 -4.65
N TYR A 249 8.93 -23.75 -5.22
CA TYR A 249 8.54 -22.47 -5.79
C TYR A 249 9.42 -22.03 -6.97
N SER A 250 8.77 -21.76 -8.11
CA SER A 250 9.33 -21.13 -9.30
C SER A 250 8.45 -19.95 -9.70
N GLN A 251 9.03 -18.85 -10.15
CA GLN A 251 8.35 -17.58 -10.38
C GLN A 251 8.62 -17.07 -11.80
N CYS A 252 7.61 -16.46 -12.44
CA CYS A 252 7.83 -15.76 -13.71
C CYS A 252 8.68 -14.52 -13.47
N ARG A 253 9.83 -14.42 -14.13
CA ARG A 253 10.74 -13.25 -14.06
C ARG A 253 11.02 -12.74 -15.47
N PRO A 254 11.39 -11.46 -15.66
CA PRO A 254 11.68 -10.90 -16.98
C PRO A 254 12.76 -11.73 -17.67
#